data_AF-F4ZMR6-F1
#
_entry.id   AF-F4ZMR6-F1
#
_cell.length_a   1.000
_cell.length_b   1.000
_cell.length_c   1.000
_cell.angle_alpha   90.00
_cell.angle_beta   90.00
_cell.angle_gamma   90.00
#
_symmetry.space_group_name_H-M   'P 1'
#
loop_
_entity.id
_entity.type
_entity.pdbx_description
1 polymer ?
#
loop_
_entity_poly.entity_id
_entity_poly.type
_entity_poly.pdbx_seq_one_letter_code
_entity_poly.pdbx_strand_id
1 'polypeptide(L)'
;DVHYQPGHGYTSMGETKEADGKFFNSGNKFSKDRFLPVGPLHVETEQLIDISGDKMKLIHDHTAYPEPHDAIIVRRDLVKTKQIYSMDEFPNAVKSFADSKVERNGRKGAS
;
A
#
# COMPACT_ATOMS: atom_id res chain seq x y z
N ASP A 1 -7.80 -17.12 -15.16
CA ASP A 1 -6.39 -17.53 -15.12
C ASP A 1 -5.56 -16.35 -14.63
N VAL A 2 -4.44 -16.61 -13.96
CA VAL A 2 -3.56 -15.60 -13.33
C VAL A 2 -2.09 -15.83 -13.71
N HIS A 3 -1.30 -14.76 -13.77
CA HIS A 3 0.09 -14.79 -14.26
C HIS A 3 1.05 -14.09 -13.27
N TYR A 4 1.96 -14.81 -12.61
CA TYR A 4 1.98 -16.24 -12.35
C TYR A 4 2.33 -16.50 -10.88
N GLN A 5 1.98 -17.69 -10.39
CA GLN A 5 2.26 -18.12 -9.01
C GLN A 5 1.63 -17.17 -7.99
N PRO A 6 0.29 -17.17 -7.88
CA PRO A 6 -0.42 -16.34 -6.93
C PRO A 6 0.01 -16.67 -5.49
N GLY A 7 0.22 -15.62 -4.70
CA GLY A 7 0.34 -15.67 -3.24
C GLY A 7 -1.00 -15.37 -2.59
N HIS A 8 -1.09 -14.27 -1.85
CA HIS A 8 -2.36 -13.80 -1.30
C HIS A 8 -3.21 -13.11 -2.37
N GLY A 9 -4.52 -13.12 -2.13
CA GLY A 9 -5.48 -12.35 -2.91
C GLY A 9 -6.50 -11.70 -1.99
N TYR A 10 -6.93 -10.50 -2.37
CA TYR A 10 -7.74 -9.64 -1.51
C TYR A 10 -8.88 -9.01 -2.30
N THR A 11 -10.07 -8.95 -1.68
CA THR A 11 -11.29 -8.41 -2.30
C THR A 11 -11.63 -7.02 -1.77
N SER A 12 -12.31 -6.22 -2.58
CA SER A 12 -12.84 -4.92 -2.13
C SER A 12 -13.76 -5.07 -0.92
N MET A 13 -13.40 -4.39 0.18
CA MET A 13 -14.07 -4.47 1.48
C MET A 13 -14.10 -5.90 2.09
N GLY A 14 -13.28 -6.83 1.59
CA GLY A 14 -13.37 -8.26 1.85
C GLY A 14 -13.23 -8.70 3.30
N GLU A 15 -12.39 -8.02 4.07
CA GLU A 15 -12.17 -8.31 5.50
C GLU A 15 -13.15 -7.58 6.42
N THR A 16 -14.22 -7.03 5.86
CA THR A 16 -15.25 -6.30 6.59
C THR A 16 -16.62 -6.96 6.44
N LYS A 17 -17.60 -6.54 7.24
CA LYS A 17 -19.00 -6.93 7.05
C LYS A 17 -19.65 -6.33 5.80
N GLU A 18 -18.95 -5.46 5.08
CA GLU A 18 -19.44 -4.72 3.93
C GLU A 18 -18.74 -5.15 2.62
N ALA A 19 -18.29 -6.41 2.55
CA ALA A 19 -17.73 -6.99 1.32
C ALA A 19 -18.69 -6.75 0.14
N ASP A 20 -18.19 -6.11 -0.92
CA ASP A 20 -19.04 -5.59 -2.00
C ASP A 20 -19.05 -6.46 -3.27
N GLY A 21 -18.17 -7.46 -3.33
CA GLY A 21 -18.09 -8.41 -4.44
C GLY A 21 -17.75 -7.78 -5.79
N LYS A 22 -17.04 -6.64 -5.83
CA LYS A 22 -16.73 -5.95 -7.09
C LYS A 22 -15.37 -6.29 -7.66
N PHE A 23 -14.34 -6.27 -6.83
CA PHE A 23 -12.96 -6.46 -7.27
C PHE A 23 -12.25 -7.50 -6.42
N PHE A 24 -11.37 -8.25 -7.08
CA PHE A 24 -10.39 -9.14 -6.48
C PHE A 24 -9.03 -8.78 -7.05
N ASN A 25 -8.01 -8.64 -6.20
CA ASN A 25 -6.63 -8.49 -6.64
C ASN A 25 -5.84 -9.75 -6.29
N SER A 26 -5.04 -10.25 -7.23
CA SER A 26 -4.18 -11.41 -7.04
C SER A 26 -2.72 -10.98 -7.02
N GLY A 27 -2.04 -11.17 -5.87
CA GLY A 27 -0.63 -10.84 -5.70
C GLY A 27 0.27 -11.98 -6.15
N ASN A 28 0.84 -11.87 -7.36
CA ASN A 28 1.56 -12.93 -8.04
C ASN A 28 3.07 -12.75 -7.96
N LYS A 29 3.79 -13.83 -7.60
CA LYS A 29 5.21 -13.79 -7.23
C LYS A 29 6.18 -13.76 -8.41
N PHE A 30 5.74 -14.09 -9.63
CA PHE A 30 6.60 -14.04 -10.81
C PHE A 30 5.90 -13.36 -11.99
N SER A 31 6.44 -12.24 -12.46
CA SER A 31 5.89 -11.52 -13.61
C SER A 31 6.26 -12.13 -14.96
N LYS A 32 7.37 -12.84 -15.07
CA LYS A 32 7.87 -13.43 -16.33
C LYS A 32 7.76 -12.44 -17.51
N ASP A 33 6.91 -12.77 -18.49
CA ASP A 33 6.72 -12.08 -19.76
C ASP A 33 5.62 -11.02 -19.75
N ARG A 34 5.04 -10.69 -18.59
CA ARG A 34 3.94 -9.71 -18.48
C ARG A 34 4.36 -8.26 -18.72
N PHE A 35 5.65 -7.95 -18.56
CA PHE A 35 6.18 -6.59 -18.67
C PHE A 35 7.45 -6.56 -19.53
N LEU A 36 7.88 -5.35 -19.90
CA LEU A 36 9.17 -5.16 -20.57
C LEU A 36 10.32 -5.67 -19.69
N PRO A 37 11.34 -6.31 -20.27
CA PRO A 37 12.48 -6.82 -19.51
C PRO A 37 13.31 -5.68 -18.93
N VAL A 38 13.63 -5.75 -17.63
CA VAL A 38 14.35 -4.68 -16.89
C VAL A 38 15.64 -5.18 -16.23
N GLY A 39 16.13 -6.35 -16.62
CA GLY A 39 17.33 -6.99 -16.06
C GLY A 39 17.00 -8.24 -15.23
N PRO A 40 17.97 -8.75 -14.46
CA PRO A 40 17.81 -10.03 -13.75
C PRO A 40 16.74 -10.01 -12.66
N LEU A 41 16.61 -8.88 -11.95
CA LEU A 41 15.57 -8.68 -10.94
C LEU A 41 14.29 -8.23 -11.63
N HIS A 42 13.29 -9.12 -11.65
CA HIS A 42 11.96 -8.82 -12.15
C HIS A 42 11.09 -8.31 -11.01
N VAL A 43 10.08 -7.51 -11.36
CA VAL A 43 9.03 -7.08 -10.42
C VAL A 43 8.00 -8.19 -10.25
N GLU A 44 7.21 -8.11 -9.18
CA GLU A 44 6.00 -8.92 -9.01
C GLU A 44 4.85 -8.38 -9.87
N THR A 45 3.78 -9.16 -9.99
CA THR A 45 2.57 -8.76 -10.73
C THR A 45 1.37 -8.79 -9.81
N GLU A 46 0.66 -7.67 -9.72
CA GLU A 46 -0.64 -7.61 -9.07
C GLU A 46 -1.70 -7.51 -10.16
N GLN A 47 -2.67 -8.42 -10.11
CA GLN A 47 -3.69 -8.57 -11.15
C GLN A 47 -5.07 -8.22 -10.64
N LEU A 48 -5.63 -7.11 -11.13
CA LEU A 48 -6.98 -6.68 -10.80
C LEU A 48 -7.99 -7.44 -11.66
N ILE A 49 -8.93 -8.08 -10.98
CA ILE A 49 -9.96 -8.94 -11.55
C ILE A 49 -11.33 -8.37 -11.15
N ASP A 50 -12.17 -8.09 -12.14
CA ASP A 50 -13.58 -7.76 -11.96
C ASP A 50 -14.35 -9.05 -11.64
N ILE A 51 -14.99 -9.05 -10.47
CA ILE A 51 -15.79 -10.15 -9.95
C ILE A 51 -17.27 -9.76 -9.75
N SER A 52 -17.70 -8.63 -10.31
CA SER A 52 -19.05 -8.08 -10.12
C SER A 52 -20.17 -8.85 -10.85
N GLY A 53 -19.82 -9.76 -11.75
CA GLY A 53 -20.76 -10.63 -12.47
C GLY A 53 -20.40 -12.10 -12.37
N ASP A 54 -21.15 -12.95 -13.06
CA ASP A 54 -21.04 -14.41 -12.95
C ASP A 54 -19.68 -14.99 -13.37
N LYS A 55 -18.88 -14.23 -14.12
CA LYS A 55 -17.56 -14.67 -14.60
C LYS A 55 -16.52 -13.62 -14.24
N MET A 56 -15.44 -14.10 -13.61
CA MET A 56 -14.27 -13.30 -13.31
C MET A 56 -13.58 -12.82 -14.59
N LYS A 57 -13.20 -11.55 -14.65
CA LYS A 57 -12.50 -10.93 -15.79
C LYS A 57 -11.24 -10.24 -15.33
N LEU A 58 -10.09 -10.66 -15.84
CA LEU A 58 -8.85 -9.91 -15.66
C LEU A 58 -8.95 -8.58 -16.40
N ILE A 59 -8.82 -7.46 -15.69
CA ILE A 59 -8.97 -6.12 -16.25
C ILE A 59 -7.68 -5.30 -16.22
N HIS A 60 -6.71 -5.66 -15.38
CA HIS A 60 -5.44 -4.95 -15.30
C HIS A 60 -4.31 -5.81 -14.72
N ASP A 61 -3.11 -5.63 -15.26
CA ASP A 61 -1.85 -6.08 -14.65
C ASP A 61 -1.05 -4.84 -14.27
N HIS A 62 -0.57 -4.76 -13.03
CA HIS A 62 0.36 -3.72 -12.61
C HIS A 62 1.61 -4.30 -11.97
N THR A 63 2.71 -3.57 -12.11
CA THR A 63 3.98 -3.90 -11.47
C THR A 63 3.86 -3.65 -9.96
N ALA A 64 4.51 -4.48 -9.17
CA ALA A 64 4.59 -4.31 -7.72
C ALA A 64 6.02 -4.57 -7.24
N TYR A 65 6.51 -3.75 -6.32
CA TYR A 65 7.87 -3.86 -5.77
C TYR A 65 7.89 -3.44 -4.29
N PRO A 66 8.67 -4.08 -3.41
CA PRO A 66 9.52 -5.26 -3.63
C PRO A 66 8.84 -6.54 -3.13
N GLU A 67 7.82 -7.06 -3.82
CA GLU A 67 6.96 -8.14 -3.29
C GLU A 67 6.03 -7.74 -2.13
N PRO A 68 4.95 -6.96 -2.37
CA PRO A 68 3.88 -6.82 -1.39
C PRO A 68 3.35 -8.21 -0.99
N HIS A 69 3.29 -8.48 0.30
CA HIS A 69 2.80 -9.76 0.80
C HIS A 69 1.28 -9.77 0.93
N ASP A 70 0.67 -8.64 1.30
CA ASP A 70 -0.75 -8.56 1.58
C ASP A 70 -1.26 -7.11 1.45
N ALA A 71 -2.57 -6.94 1.27
CA ALA A 71 -3.21 -5.65 1.20
C ALA A 71 -4.70 -5.71 1.54
N ILE A 72 -5.25 -4.55 1.93
CA ILE A 72 -6.69 -4.35 2.12
C ILE A 72 -7.19 -3.28 1.16
N ILE A 73 -8.41 -3.46 0.64
CA ILE A 73 -9.07 -2.49 -0.23
C ILE A 73 -10.27 -1.91 0.52
N VAL A 74 -10.20 -0.60 0.81
CA VAL A 74 -11.25 0.13 1.53
C VAL A 74 -11.89 1.20 0.64
N ARG A 75 -13.19 1.45 0.83
CA ARG A 75 -13.88 2.52 0.11
C ARG A 75 -13.32 3.89 0.51
N ARG A 76 -13.25 4.79 -0.48
CA ARG A 76 -12.73 6.15 -0.29
C ARG A 76 -13.46 6.97 0.78
N ASP A 77 -14.75 6.70 0.99
CA ASP A 77 -15.61 7.47 1.89
C ASP A 77 -15.37 7.15 3.37
N LEU A 78 -14.72 6.01 3.65
CA LEU A 78 -14.32 5.60 5.00
C LEU A 78 -13.00 6.23 5.46
N VAL A 79 -12.14 6.65 4.52
CA VAL A 79 -10.83 7.23 4.83
C VAL A 79 -10.87 8.74 4.64
N LYS A 80 -10.65 9.49 5.73
CA LYS A 80 -10.52 10.95 5.72
C LYS A 80 -9.12 11.35 6.17
N THR A 81 -8.33 11.87 5.24
CA THR A 81 -6.97 12.34 5.51
C THR A 81 -6.97 13.82 5.87
N LYS A 82 -5.99 14.23 6.71
CA LYS A 82 -5.71 15.65 6.93
C LYS A 82 -4.81 16.14 5.80
N GLN A 83 -5.10 17.33 5.27
CA GLN A 83 -4.25 17.95 4.23
C GLN A 83 -2.95 18.53 4.82
N ILE A 84 -3.05 19.08 6.03
CA ILE A 84 -1.94 19.71 6.74
C ILE A 84 -1.95 19.15 8.17
N TYR A 85 -0.77 18.84 8.68
CA TYR A 85 -0.59 18.40 10.06
C TYR A 85 -0.74 19.60 11.01
N SER A 86 -1.31 19.40 12.20
CA SER A 86 -1.18 20.40 13.25
C SER A 86 0.22 20.32 13.85
N MET A 87 0.84 21.47 14.12
CA MET A 87 2.07 21.54 14.92
C MET A 87 1.89 20.91 16.31
N ASP A 88 0.66 20.84 16.83
CA ASP A 88 0.36 20.17 18.10
C ASP A 88 0.57 18.64 18.06
N GLU A 89 0.62 18.05 16.86
CA GLU A 89 0.79 16.60 16.67
C GLU A 89 2.26 16.17 16.76
N PHE A 90 3.20 17.11 16.80
CA PHE A 90 4.62 16.83 16.96
C PHE A 90 5.10 17.17 18.39
N PRO A 91 5.56 16.19 19.18
CA PRO A 91 5.95 16.40 20.59
C PRO A 91 7.05 17.45 20.82
N ASN A 92 7.87 17.73 19.80
CA ASN A 92 8.98 18.68 19.86
C ASN A 92 8.72 19.94 19.02
N ALA A 93 7.45 20.30 18.80
CA ALA A 93 7.09 21.46 17.99
C ALA A 93 7.56 22.77 18.62
N VAL A 94 8.30 23.56 17.84
CA VAL A 94 8.65 24.95 18.15
C VAL A 94 7.57 25.84 17.53
N LYS A 95 6.77 26.51 18.36
CA LYS A 95 5.60 27.29 17.91
C LYS A 95 5.81 28.79 17.99
N SER A 96 6.81 29.22 18.76
CA SER A 96 7.19 30.61 18.93
C SER A 96 8.71 30.75 18.96
N PHE A 97 9.19 31.99 18.83
CA PHE A 97 10.61 32.29 18.95
C PHE A 97 11.15 31.95 20.36
N ALA A 98 10.32 32.02 21.40
CA ALA A 98 10.72 31.66 22.77
C ALA A 98 11.00 30.15 22.93
N ASP A 99 10.39 29.32 22.08
CA ASP A 99 10.58 27.87 22.08
C ASP A 99 11.87 27.46 21.35
N SER A 100 12.47 28.38 20.58
CA SER A 100 13.74 28.18 19.85
C SER A 100 14.93 28.28 20.82
N LYS A 101 15.31 27.16 21.44
CA LYS A 101 16.46 27.10 22.35
C LYS A 101 17.45 25.99 22.00
N VAL A 102 18.73 26.24 22.32
CA VAL A 102 19.79 25.22 22.32
C VAL A 102 20.00 24.75 23.75
N GLU A 103 19.68 23.49 24.05
CA GLU A 103 19.95 22.88 25.35
C GLU A 103 21.17 21.95 25.27
N ARG A 104 22.12 22.10 26.19
CA ARG A 104 23.29 21.22 26.32
C ARG A 104 23.13 20.30 27.53
N ASN A 105 22.74 19.04 27.29
CA ASN A 105 22.68 17.99 28.31
C ASN A 105 23.90 17.06 28.13
N GLY A 106 24.95 17.27 28.92
CA GLY A 106 26.32 16.75 28.74
C GLY A 106 26.56 15.23 28.70
N ARG A 107 25.52 14.40 28.50
CA ARG A 107 25.64 12.94 28.30
C ARG A 107 24.81 12.36 27.14
N LYS A 108 24.22 13.19 26.26
CA LYS A 108 23.57 12.71 25.02
C LYS A 108 24.50 12.89 23.83
N GLY A 109 25.39 11.91 23.65
CA GLY A 109 26.35 11.89 22.53
C GLY A 109 27.46 10.86 22.76
N ALA A 110 27.10 9.57 22.76
CA ALA A 110 27.96 8.43 22.42
C ALA A 110 27.16 7.14 22.64
N SER A 111 26.62 6.59 21.55
CA SER A 111 26.35 5.16 21.36
C SER A 111 26.42 4.89 19.87
#